data_AF-A0A968NRM5-F1
#
_entry.id   AF-A0A968NRM5-F1
#
_cell.length_a   1.000
_cell.length_b   1.000
_cell.length_c   1.000
_cell.angle_alpha   90.00
_cell.angle_beta   90.00
_cell.angle_gamma   90.00
#
_symmetry.space_group_name_H-M   'P 1'
#
loop_
_entity.id
_entity.type
_entity.pdbx_description
1 polymer ?
#
loop_
_entity_poly.entity_id
_entity_poly.type
_entity_poly.pdbx_seq_one_letter_code
_entity_poly.pdbx_strand_id
1 'polypeptide(L)'
;MAIGTTIKTIQDIMRKDAGVDGDAQRISQLVWMIFLKIFDDQEAEYEMTRDEYRSPIPEALRWRNWAANPEGMTGETLLDFVDNVLFKTLKELPIAPANPRAKVVRDVFEDAYNYMKNGTLLRQVVNKLNEIDFNNSKDKHLFGDIYEKILRDLQNAGNAGEYYTPRAVTQFMVEQVDPQLGDRVLDPACGTGGFLTCVLEHIRDHAPMQGEDELRLHRSIVGVEKKPLPHLLCVTNLLLHGVDVPAVRHDNTLARPLRDYAPSERVQVIVTNPPFGGMEEDGIEANFPATLRTRETADLFLVLIMHLLEPGGRAAIVLPDGTLFGEGVKTRIKEKLLSECDLHTIVRLPNGVFNPYTGIKTNLLFFTKGKPTSEVWYYEHPYPEGAKSYNKTKPIRIEEFAPEKAWWHNRTENQFAWKVSIEQIRASNYNLDIKNPHQIDAEHQDFDEMLSEHQLLLAAVGETRNALKQELMAALGGTDGV
;
A
#
# COMPACT_ATOMS: atom_id res chain seq x y z
N MET A 1 -3.66 -17.66 24.70
CA MET A 1 -4.66 -18.07 23.68
C MET A 1 -4.06 -17.78 22.31
N ALA A 2 -4.37 -18.57 21.27
CA ALA A 2 -3.88 -18.28 19.93
C ALA A 2 -4.50 -16.97 19.39
N ILE A 3 -3.65 -16.06 18.94
CA ILE A 3 -3.92 -14.70 18.43
C ILE A 3 -5.05 -14.67 17.40
N GLY A 4 -5.00 -15.63 16.47
CA GLY A 4 -5.99 -15.78 15.43
C GLY A 4 -7.40 -16.02 15.99
N THR A 5 -7.50 -16.64 17.17
CA THR A 5 -8.77 -16.88 17.87
C THR A 5 -9.33 -15.60 18.46
N THR A 6 -8.52 -14.75 19.11
CA THR A 6 -9.01 -13.48 19.72
C THR A 6 -9.60 -12.54 18.68
N ILE A 7 -8.90 -12.29 17.57
CA ILE A 7 -9.41 -11.43 16.49
C ILE A 7 -10.65 -12.03 15.83
N LYS A 8 -10.66 -13.36 15.61
CA LYS A 8 -11.84 -14.03 15.06
C LYS A 8 -13.04 -13.87 15.99
N THR A 9 -12.83 -14.03 17.30
CA THR A 9 -13.87 -13.81 18.31
C THR A 9 -14.37 -12.37 18.30
N ILE A 10 -13.49 -11.37 18.20
CA ILE A 10 -13.88 -9.97 18.08
C ILE A 10 -14.75 -9.75 16.84
N GLN A 11 -14.31 -10.25 15.68
CA GLN A 11 -15.09 -10.17 14.44
C GLN A 11 -16.44 -10.89 14.56
N ASP A 12 -16.48 -12.06 15.20
CA ASP A 12 -17.71 -12.82 15.45
C ASP A 12 -18.68 -12.10 16.40
N ILE A 13 -18.17 -11.32 17.36
CA ILE A 13 -18.98 -10.42 18.18
C ILE A 13 -19.55 -9.30 17.32
N MET A 14 -18.70 -8.62 16.54
CA MET A 14 -19.13 -7.50 15.68
C MET A 14 -20.14 -7.93 14.61
N ARG A 15 -20.06 -9.16 14.08
CA ARG A 15 -21.05 -9.71 13.12
C ARG A 15 -22.48 -9.78 13.65
N LYS A 16 -22.65 -9.76 14.99
CA LYS A 16 -23.97 -9.77 15.63
C LYS A 16 -24.55 -8.35 15.76
N ASP A 17 -23.75 -7.31 15.54
CA ASP A 17 -24.16 -5.93 15.66
C ASP A 17 -24.76 -5.44 14.34
N ALA A 18 -25.99 -4.94 14.39
CA ALA A 18 -26.72 -4.47 13.21
C ALA A 18 -26.11 -3.18 12.59
N GLY A 19 -25.24 -2.49 13.32
CA GLY A 19 -24.60 -1.26 12.88
C GLY A 19 -23.37 -1.44 12.01
N VAL A 20 -22.78 -2.64 11.98
CA VAL A 20 -21.51 -2.87 11.29
C VAL A 20 -21.70 -3.83 10.12
N ASP A 21 -21.70 -3.28 8.91
CA ASP A 21 -21.86 -4.01 7.66
C ASP A 21 -20.52 -4.23 6.94
N GLY A 22 -20.30 -5.47 6.49
CA GLY A 22 -19.07 -5.86 5.81
C GLY A 22 -17.80 -5.87 6.69
N ASP A 23 -16.74 -6.47 6.16
CA ASP A 23 -15.46 -6.60 6.89
C ASP A 23 -14.73 -5.26 7.01
N ALA A 24 -14.87 -4.36 6.03
CA ALA A 24 -14.25 -3.04 6.06
C ALA A 24 -14.72 -2.18 7.24
N GLN A 25 -16.03 -2.13 7.53
CA GLN A 25 -16.53 -1.39 8.69
C GLN A 25 -16.12 -2.06 10.00
N ARG A 26 -16.15 -3.39 10.09
CA ARG A 26 -15.64 -4.13 11.27
C ARG A 26 -14.19 -3.77 11.56
N ILE A 27 -13.37 -3.69 10.52
CA ILE A 27 -11.97 -3.35 10.64
C ILE A 27 -11.83 -1.88 11.04
N SER A 28 -12.55 -0.95 10.41
CA SER A 28 -12.58 0.45 10.84
C SER A 28 -12.98 0.62 12.32
N GLN A 29 -13.96 -0.14 12.81
CA GLN A 29 -14.32 -0.18 14.23
C GLN A 29 -13.18 -0.69 15.11
N LEU A 30 -12.53 -1.76 14.68
CA LEU A 30 -11.43 -2.36 15.43
C LEU A 30 -10.23 -1.41 15.54
N VAL A 31 -9.90 -0.68 14.47
CA VAL A 31 -8.68 0.11 14.39
C VAL A 31 -8.69 1.30 15.36
N TRP A 32 -9.79 2.07 15.48
CA TRP A 32 -9.82 3.18 16.43
C TRP A 32 -9.75 2.71 17.90
N MET A 33 -10.38 1.57 18.21
CA MET A 33 -10.30 0.98 19.56
C MET A 33 -8.89 0.49 19.87
N ILE A 34 -8.26 -0.20 18.92
CA ILE A 34 -6.87 -0.64 19.03
C ILE A 34 -5.93 0.56 19.18
N PHE A 35 -6.12 1.61 18.39
CA PHE A 35 -5.36 2.85 18.49
C PHE A 35 -5.43 3.43 19.91
N LEU A 36 -6.63 3.62 20.49
CA LEU A 36 -6.75 4.16 21.85
C LEU A 36 -6.09 3.29 22.91
N LYS A 37 -6.23 1.97 22.78
CA LYS A 37 -5.62 1.01 23.70
C LYS A 37 -4.08 1.07 23.62
N ILE A 38 -3.51 1.06 22.41
CA ILE A 38 -2.05 1.20 22.21
C ILE A 38 -1.57 2.54 22.75
N PHE A 39 -2.29 3.61 22.44
CA PHE A 39 -1.93 4.94 22.87
C PHE A 39 -1.86 5.01 24.39
N ASP A 40 -2.90 4.52 25.09
CA ASP A 40 -2.95 4.50 26.56
C ASP A 40 -1.88 3.60 27.19
N ASP A 41 -1.56 2.46 26.56
CA ASP A 41 -0.48 1.57 27.00
C ASP A 41 0.88 2.31 26.94
N GLN A 42 1.15 3.01 25.83
CA GLN A 42 2.34 3.87 25.72
C GLN A 42 2.34 5.00 26.74
N GLU A 43 1.18 5.62 27.00
CA GLU A 43 1.09 6.67 28.01
C GLU A 43 1.45 6.14 29.39
N ALA A 44 1.04 4.92 29.76
CA ALA A 44 1.41 4.31 31.04
C ALA A 44 2.93 4.16 31.17
N GLU A 45 3.62 3.74 30.10
CA GLU A 45 5.08 3.67 30.09
C GLU A 45 5.72 5.06 30.24
N TYR A 46 5.21 6.07 29.53
CA TYR A 46 5.74 7.43 29.60
C TYR A 46 5.48 8.14 30.91
N GLU A 47 4.32 7.94 31.53
CA GLU A 47 4.04 8.43 32.87
C GLU A 47 5.03 7.87 33.92
N MET A 48 5.63 6.70 33.66
CA MET A 48 6.66 6.09 34.52
C MET A 48 8.09 6.49 34.17
N THR A 49 8.37 6.77 32.90
CA THR A 49 9.75 6.96 32.38
C THR A 49 10.10 8.40 32.05
N ARG A 50 9.11 9.30 31.97
CA ARG A 50 9.27 10.70 31.57
C ARG A 50 8.61 11.62 32.62
N ASP A 51 9.42 12.25 33.47
CA ASP A 51 8.96 13.05 34.63
C ASP A 51 7.96 14.17 34.31
N GLU A 52 8.08 14.79 33.12
CA GLU A 52 7.21 15.90 32.70
C GLU A 52 6.10 15.46 31.73
N TYR A 53 5.89 14.16 31.54
CA TYR A 53 4.88 13.68 30.60
C TYR A 53 3.48 14.08 31.05
N ARG A 54 2.70 14.61 30.10
CA ARG A 54 1.28 14.88 30.28
C ARG A 54 0.52 14.30 29.11
N SER A 55 -0.45 13.45 29.40
CA SER A 55 -1.35 12.93 28.38
C SER A 55 -2.13 14.06 27.71
N PRO A 56 -2.27 14.04 26.37
CA PRO A 56 -3.18 14.94 25.68
C PRO A 56 -4.64 14.54 25.88
N ILE A 57 -4.91 13.30 26.30
CA ILE A 57 -6.26 12.77 26.50
C ILE A 57 -6.72 13.10 27.93
N PRO A 58 -7.90 13.74 28.09
CA PRO A 58 -8.48 13.96 29.40
C PRO A 58 -8.59 12.67 30.19
N GLU A 59 -8.32 12.71 31.49
CA GLU A 59 -8.22 11.52 32.35
C GLU A 59 -9.42 10.58 32.17
N ALA A 60 -10.65 11.09 32.23
CA ALA A 60 -11.87 10.28 32.08
C ALA A 60 -12.00 9.56 30.72
N LEU A 61 -11.29 10.01 29.69
CA LEU A 61 -11.35 9.48 28.32
C LEU A 61 -10.20 8.52 27.98
N ARG A 62 -9.21 8.38 28.87
CA ARG A 62 -8.13 7.41 28.71
C ARG A 62 -8.67 5.99 28.78
N TRP A 63 -8.14 5.10 27.95
CA TRP A 63 -8.64 3.73 27.81
C TRP A 63 -8.76 3.03 29.18
N ARG A 64 -7.72 3.08 30.01
CA ARG A 64 -7.73 2.51 31.37
C ARG A 64 -8.89 2.94 32.26
N ASN A 65 -9.49 4.11 32.03
CA ASN A 65 -10.50 4.68 32.93
C ASN A 65 -11.95 4.31 32.56
N TRP A 66 -12.25 4.06 31.28
CA TRP A 66 -13.60 3.67 30.85
C TRP A 66 -13.69 2.23 30.31
N ALA A 67 -12.58 1.71 29.78
CA ALA A 67 -12.54 0.42 29.10
C ALA A 67 -12.03 -0.72 29.99
N ALA A 68 -11.10 -0.48 30.91
CA ALA A 68 -10.38 -1.56 31.61
C ALA A 68 -11.24 -2.44 32.54
N ASN A 69 -12.27 -1.87 33.20
CA ASN A 69 -13.17 -2.64 34.05
C ASN A 69 -14.09 -3.54 33.19
N PRO A 70 -14.02 -4.88 33.30
CA PRO A 70 -14.87 -5.79 32.52
C PRO A 70 -16.37 -5.58 32.74
N GLU A 71 -16.74 -5.12 33.95
CA GLU A 71 -18.11 -4.79 34.38
C GLU A 71 -18.40 -3.28 34.30
N GLY A 72 -17.61 -2.53 33.52
CA GLY A 72 -17.77 -1.09 33.33
C GLY A 72 -18.99 -0.70 32.49
N MET A 73 -19.02 0.55 32.01
CA MET A 73 -20.12 1.08 31.18
C MET A 73 -20.47 0.12 30.02
N THR A 74 -21.77 -0.14 29.81
CA THR A 74 -22.30 -1.04 28.78
C THR A 74 -23.66 -0.55 28.29
N GLY A 75 -24.22 -1.20 27.26
CA GLY A 75 -25.52 -0.84 26.68
C GLY A 75 -25.56 0.61 26.17
N GLU A 76 -26.74 1.25 26.24
CA GLU A 76 -26.96 2.62 25.78
C GLU A 76 -25.99 3.63 26.40
N THR A 77 -25.65 3.47 27.69
CA THR A 77 -24.70 4.35 28.38
C THR A 77 -23.31 4.33 27.74
N LEU A 78 -22.85 3.16 27.28
CA LEU A 78 -21.56 3.08 26.59
C LEU A 78 -21.63 3.72 25.19
N LEU A 79 -22.72 3.53 24.46
CA LEU A 79 -22.90 4.13 23.14
C LEU A 79 -22.94 5.66 23.23
N ASP A 80 -23.72 6.21 24.16
CA ASP A 80 -23.81 7.66 24.39
C ASP A 80 -22.45 8.24 24.79
N PHE A 81 -21.74 7.56 25.70
CA PHE A 81 -20.38 7.97 26.08
C PHE A 81 -19.43 7.98 24.87
N VAL A 82 -19.43 6.92 24.05
CA VAL A 82 -18.54 6.82 22.90
C VAL A 82 -18.88 7.90 21.86
N ASP A 83 -20.13 7.98 21.44
CA ASP A 83 -20.56 8.85 20.34
C ASP A 83 -20.52 10.33 20.72
N ASN A 84 -21.05 10.68 21.89
CA ASN A 84 -21.31 12.08 22.24
C ASN A 84 -20.25 12.70 23.16
N VAL A 85 -19.44 11.89 23.84
CA VAL A 85 -18.39 12.38 24.76
C VAL A 85 -17.00 12.07 24.23
N LEU A 86 -16.65 10.79 24.04
CA LEU A 86 -15.32 10.35 23.63
C LEU A 86 -14.96 10.91 22.26
N PHE A 87 -15.71 10.54 21.21
CA PHE A 87 -15.40 10.97 19.84
C PHE A 87 -15.42 12.49 19.70
N LYS A 88 -16.45 13.16 20.25
CA LYS A 88 -16.56 14.61 20.21
C LYS A 88 -15.35 15.30 20.84
N THR A 89 -14.96 14.88 22.04
CA THR A 89 -13.83 15.50 22.75
C THR A 89 -12.50 15.23 22.05
N LEU A 90 -12.29 14.01 21.54
CA LEU A 90 -11.05 13.65 20.84
C LEU A 90 -10.88 14.41 19.51
N LYS A 91 -11.98 14.65 18.78
CA LYS A 91 -12.00 15.50 17.56
C LYS A 91 -11.68 16.97 17.84
N GLU A 92 -11.97 17.45 19.05
CA GLU A 92 -11.81 18.85 19.46
C GLU A 92 -10.58 19.08 20.37
N LEU A 93 -9.67 18.11 20.48
CA LEU A 93 -8.51 18.22 21.37
C LEU A 93 -7.67 19.47 21.05
N PRO A 94 -7.32 20.27 22.08
CA PRO A 94 -6.50 21.45 21.88
C PRO A 94 -5.07 21.03 21.51
N ILE A 95 -4.59 21.52 20.37
CA ILE A 95 -3.20 21.32 19.96
C ILE A 95 -2.34 22.39 20.60
N ALA A 96 -1.38 21.96 21.42
CA ALA A 96 -0.32 22.80 21.95
C ALA A 96 1.04 22.30 21.46
N PRO A 97 2.00 23.18 21.13
CA PRO A 97 3.37 22.78 20.78
C PRO A 97 4.05 21.90 21.84
N ALA A 98 3.68 22.09 23.11
CA ALA A 98 4.19 21.30 24.24
C ALA A 98 3.65 19.85 24.27
N ASN A 99 2.56 19.55 23.53
CA ASN A 99 2.00 18.20 23.45
C ASN A 99 1.55 17.87 22.02
N PRO A 100 2.52 17.58 21.12
CA PRO A 100 2.22 17.31 19.72
C PRO A 100 1.41 16.01 19.51
N ARG A 101 1.39 15.09 20.48
CA ARG A 101 0.59 13.86 20.43
C ARG A 101 -0.92 14.15 20.40
N ALA A 102 -1.36 15.30 20.92
CA ALA A 102 -2.76 15.74 20.79
C ALA A 102 -3.21 15.82 19.33
N LYS A 103 -2.31 16.25 18.44
CA LYS A 103 -2.58 16.29 17.00
C LYS A 103 -2.79 14.88 16.43
N VAL A 104 -1.94 13.93 16.80
CA VAL A 104 -2.05 12.52 16.34
C VAL A 104 -3.42 11.95 16.70
N VAL A 105 -3.84 12.13 17.95
CA VAL A 105 -5.17 11.67 18.40
C VAL A 105 -6.28 12.35 17.62
N ARG A 106 -6.21 13.68 17.45
CA ARG A 106 -7.22 14.43 16.72
C ARG A 106 -7.33 14.00 15.25
N ASP A 107 -6.20 13.91 14.55
CA ASP A 107 -6.14 13.54 13.14
C ASP A 107 -6.69 12.10 12.92
N VAL A 108 -6.44 11.19 13.87
CA VAL A 108 -7.03 9.84 13.86
C VAL A 108 -8.55 9.88 14.07
N PHE A 109 -9.01 10.70 15.01
CA PHE A 109 -10.43 10.75 15.35
C PHE A 109 -11.27 11.57 14.38
N GLU A 110 -10.68 12.50 13.61
CA GLU A 110 -11.36 13.39 12.65
C GLU A 110 -12.33 12.62 11.74
N ASP A 111 -11.84 11.57 11.10
CA ASP A 111 -12.59 10.71 10.17
C ASP A 111 -13.07 9.38 10.78
N ALA A 112 -12.78 9.15 12.05
CA ALA A 112 -13.29 7.98 12.75
C ALA A 112 -14.77 8.17 13.15
N TYR A 113 -15.52 7.08 13.08
CA TYR A 113 -16.90 6.98 13.55
C TYR A 113 -17.11 5.68 14.30
N ASN A 114 -17.99 5.67 15.30
CA ASN A 114 -18.52 4.45 15.87
C ASN A 114 -19.74 4.00 15.06
N TYR A 115 -19.67 2.80 14.50
CA TYR A 115 -20.75 2.19 13.73
C TYR A 115 -21.53 1.18 14.57
N MET A 116 -20.98 0.66 15.68
CA MET A 116 -21.68 -0.30 16.53
C MET A 116 -22.94 0.32 17.16
N LYS A 117 -24.06 -0.39 17.07
CA LYS A 117 -25.36 0.04 17.61
C LYS A 117 -25.79 -0.76 18.84
N ASN A 118 -25.01 -1.74 19.28
CA ASN A 118 -25.28 -2.48 20.50
C ASN A 118 -24.12 -2.30 21.49
N GLY A 119 -24.34 -1.48 22.52
CA GLY A 119 -23.33 -1.19 23.54
C GLY A 119 -22.89 -2.41 24.34
N THR A 120 -23.73 -3.44 24.45
CA THR A 120 -23.35 -4.71 25.10
C THR A 120 -22.36 -5.50 24.23
N LEU A 121 -22.53 -5.49 22.91
CA LEU A 121 -21.57 -6.08 21.97
C LEU A 121 -20.28 -5.27 21.92
N LEU A 122 -20.37 -3.93 21.92
CA LEU A 122 -19.21 -3.05 21.99
C LEU A 122 -18.39 -3.31 23.26
N ARG A 123 -19.04 -3.45 24.42
CA ARG A 123 -18.39 -3.86 25.67
C ARG A 123 -17.69 -5.23 25.54
N GLN A 124 -18.31 -6.22 24.89
CA GLN A 124 -17.66 -7.51 24.67
C GLN A 124 -16.40 -7.39 23.80
N VAL A 125 -16.42 -6.54 22.77
CA VAL A 125 -15.24 -6.25 21.94
C VAL A 125 -14.15 -5.60 22.80
N VAL A 126 -14.49 -4.55 23.55
CA VAL A 126 -13.56 -3.83 24.44
C VAL A 126 -12.92 -4.79 25.45
N ASN A 127 -13.71 -5.66 26.06
CA ASN A 127 -13.21 -6.65 27.02
C ASN A 127 -12.24 -7.64 26.36
N LYS A 128 -12.48 -8.03 25.11
CA LYS A 128 -11.55 -8.88 24.35
C LYS A 128 -10.25 -8.17 23.99
N LEU A 129 -10.31 -6.87 23.71
CA LEU A 129 -9.11 -6.05 23.47
C LEU A 129 -8.27 -5.86 24.75
N ASN A 130 -8.91 -5.79 25.92
CA ASN A 130 -8.20 -5.72 27.21
C ASN A 130 -7.41 -6.98 27.55
N GLU A 131 -7.67 -8.12 26.89
CA GLU A 131 -6.87 -9.34 27.05
C GLU A 131 -5.48 -9.21 26.39
N ILE A 132 -5.21 -8.11 25.67
CA ILE A 132 -3.97 -7.84 24.96
C ILE A 132 -3.22 -6.70 25.67
N ASP A 133 -1.95 -6.92 26.00
CA ASP A 133 -1.05 -5.92 26.58
C ASP A 133 -0.02 -5.49 25.53
N PHE A 134 -0.10 -4.26 24.99
CA PHE A 134 0.78 -3.84 23.89
C PHE A 134 2.18 -3.38 24.34
N ASN A 135 2.45 -3.31 25.65
CA ASN A 135 3.75 -2.91 26.18
C ASN A 135 4.75 -4.06 26.28
N ASN A 136 4.28 -5.31 26.30
CA ASN A 136 5.11 -6.49 26.41
C ASN A 136 5.77 -6.83 25.06
N SER A 137 7.07 -7.11 25.03
CA SER A 137 7.80 -7.42 23.78
C SER A 137 7.27 -8.68 23.07
N LYS A 138 6.78 -9.68 23.81
CA LYS A 138 6.08 -10.84 23.24
C LYS A 138 4.77 -10.43 22.56
N ASP A 139 4.14 -9.39 23.10
CA ASP A 139 2.86 -8.91 22.64
C ASP A 139 2.97 -7.80 21.55
N LYS A 140 4.16 -7.22 21.34
CA LYS A 140 4.47 -6.41 20.14
C LYS A 140 4.51 -7.26 18.88
N HIS A 141 5.11 -8.45 18.95
CA HIS A 141 5.03 -9.44 17.87
C HIS A 141 3.58 -9.90 17.63
N LEU A 142 2.80 -10.08 18.71
CA LEU A 142 1.37 -10.35 18.65
C LEU A 142 0.60 -9.26 17.92
N PHE A 143 0.91 -7.98 18.14
CA PHE A 143 0.31 -6.92 17.34
C PHE A 143 0.67 -7.06 15.87
N GLY A 144 1.94 -7.29 15.52
CA GLY A 144 2.35 -7.50 14.13
C GLY A 144 1.48 -8.56 13.45
N ASP A 145 1.25 -9.69 14.12
CA ASP A 145 0.36 -10.75 13.63
C ASP A 145 -1.11 -10.32 13.53
N ILE A 146 -1.61 -9.55 14.50
CA ILE A 146 -2.97 -8.97 14.47
C ILE A 146 -3.12 -8.02 13.29
N TYR A 147 -2.13 -7.15 13.09
CA TYR A 147 -2.09 -6.16 12.04
C TYR A 147 -2.05 -6.83 10.66
N GLU A 148 -1.14 -7.78 10.45
CA GLU A 148 -1.07 -8.54 9.22
C GLU A 148 -2.37 -9.34 8.97
N LYS A 149 -3.02 -9.84 10.03
CA LYS A 149 -4.35 -10.44 9.89
C LYS A 149 -5.41 -9.40 9.49
N ILE A 150 -5.42 -8.22 10.09
CA ILE A 150 -6.32 -7.12 9.72
C ILE A 150 -6.13 -6.74 8.25
N LEU A 151 -4.87 -6.56 7.83
CA LEU A 151 -4.53 -6.30 6.43
C LEU A 151 -5.02 -7.45 5.55
N ARG A 152 -4.77 -8.71 5.91
CA ARG A 152 -5.22 -9.90 5.18
C ARG A 152 -6.74 -10.00 5.06
N ASP A 153 -7.47 -9.61 6.10
CA ASP A 153 -8.92 -9.61 6.13
C ASP A 153 -9.49 -8.44 5.30
N LEU A 154 -8.84 -7.26 5.30
CA LEU A 154 -9.15 -6.16 4.36
C LEU A 154 -9.01 -6.60 2.90
N GLN A 155 -7.99 -7.40 2.57
CA GLN A 155 -7.85 -7.95 1.20
C GLN A 155 -9.06 -8.79 0.78
N ASN A 156 -9.69 -9.48 1.74
CA ASN A 156 -10.85 -10.35 1.47
C ASN A 156 -12.16 -9.58 1.41
N ALA A 157 -12.23 -8.44 2.11
CA ALA A 157 -13.40 -7.57 2.14
C ALA A 157 -13.70 -6.92 0.77
N GLY A 158 -12.73 -6.97 -0.16
CA GLY A 158 -12.92 -6.91 -1.61
C GLY A 158 -13.96 -5.91 -2.09
N ASN A 159 -13.63 -4.61 -2.07
CA ASN A 159 -14.33 -3.61 -2.90
C ASN A 159 -13.71 -2.20 -2.96
N ALA A 160 -12.51 -1.96 -2.39
CA ALA A 160 -12.01 -0.59 -2.24
C ALA A 160 -10.90 -0.17 -3.19
N GLY A 161 -10.44 -1.01 -4.14
CA GLY A 161 -9.27 -0.68 -4.98
C GLY A 161 -8.01 -0.35 -4.13
N GLU A 162 -7.94 -0.93 -2.94
CA GLU A 162 -6.82 -0.76 -2.00
C GLU A 162 -5.80 -1.85 -2.28
N TYR A 163 -4.68 -1.45 -2.85
CA TYR A 163 -3.55 -2.34 -3.13
C TYR A 163 -2.59 -2.27 -1.94
N TYR A 164 -2.33 -3.41 -1.29
CA TYR A 164 -1.30 -3.48 -0.27
C TYR A 164 -0.06 -4.09 -0.88
N THR A 165 1.08 -3.44 -0.68
CA THR A 165 2.36 -3.93 -1.16
C THR A 165 2.80 -5.14 -0.34
N PRO A 166 3.12 -6.29 -0.95
CA PRO A 166 3.66 -7.44 -0.22
C PRO A 166 4.93 -7.05 0.56
N ARG A 167 5.09 -7.57 1.78
CA ARG A 167 6.25 -7.25 2.65
C ARG A 167 7.59 -7.57 1.99
N ALA A 168 7.66 -8.66 1.23
CA ALA A 168 8.86 -9.01 0.47
C ALA A 168 9.25 -7.92 -0.55
N VAL A 169 8.27 -7.29 -1.19
CA VAL A 169 8.50 -6.21 -2.16
C VAL A 169 8.93 -4.94 -1.44
N THR A 170 8.25 -4.55 -0.35
CA THR A 170 8.66 -3.36 0.43
C THR A 170 10.07 -3.51 0.96
N GLN A 171 10.40 -4.67 1.51
CA GLN A 171 11.72 -4.96 2.06
C GLN A 171 12.79 -4.95 0.98
N PHE A 172 12.59 -5.65 -0.14
CA PHE A 172 13.55 -5.64 -1.24
C PHE A 172 13.82 -4.22 -1.74
N MET A 173 12.77 -3.42 -1.99
CA MET A 173 12.91 -2.05 -2.48
C MET A 173 13.66 -1.15 -1.49
N VAL A 174 13.34 -1.21 -0.20
CA VAL A 174 14.01 -0.41 0.83
C VAL A 174 15.48 -0.80 0.94
N GLU A 175 15.80 -2.09 0.99
CA GLU A 175 17.18 -2.57 1.04
C GLU A 175 18.00 -2.10 -0.17
N GLN A 176 17.42 -2.08 -1.37
CA GLN A 176 18.12 -1.68 -2.59
C GLN A 176 18.28 -0.16 -2.75
N VAL A 177 17.34 0.63 -2.20
CA VAL A 177 17.45 2.10 -2.15
C VAL A 177 18.41 2.56 -1.05
N ASP A 178 18.54 1.74 -0.01
CA ASP A 178 19.46 1.89 1.12
C ASP A 178 19.36 3.28 1.79
N PRO A 179 18.20 3.61 2.41
CA PRO A 179 18.03 4.85 3.14
C PRO A 179 18.96 4.89 4.36
N GLN A 180 19.60 6.03 4.59
CA GLN A 180 20.55 6.24 5.68
C GLN A 180 19.97 7.12 6.78
N LEU A 181 20.52 7.01 8.00
CA LEU A 181 20.22 7.96 9.06
C LEU A 181 20.59 9.40 8.62
N GLY A 182 19.60 10.28 8.60
CA GLY A 182 19.73 11.65 8.12
C GLY A 182 19.11 11.90 6.75
N ASP A 183 18.79 10.85 5.98
CA ASP A 183 17.97 10.97 4.79
C ASP A 183 16.53 11.34 5.19
N ARG A 184 15.96 12.33 4.50
CA ARG A 184 14.52 12.58 4.50
C ARG A 184 13.87 11.64 3.50
N VAL A 185 12.92 10.84 3.99
CA VAL A 185 12.25 9.78 3.26
C VAL A 185 10.79 10.15 3.11
N LEU A 186 10.24 10.02 1.90
CA LEU A 186 8.84 10.26 1.61
C LEU A 186 8.19 9.04 0.95
N ASP A 187 7.02 8.66 1.44
CA ASP A 187 6.05 7.87 0.68
C ASP A 187 4.81 8.74 0.39
N PRO A 188 4.61 9.22 -0.85
CA PRO A 188 3.50 10.10 -1.21
C PRO A 188 2.15 9.37 -1.36
N ALA A 189 2.12 8.05 -1.22
CA ALA A 189 0.93 7.21 -1.28
C ALA A 189 1.09 6.05 -0.28
N CYS A 190 1.23 6.40 1.00
CA CYS A 190 1.83 5.49 1.98
C CYS A 190 0.94 4.32 2.39
N GLY A 191 -0.35 4.34 2.05
CA GLY A 191 -1.29 3.28 2.42
C GLY A 191 -1.24 3.04 3.91
N THR A 192 -0.94 1.81 4.31
CA THR A 192 -0.83 1.39 5.72
C THR A 192 0.58 1.51 6.31
N GLY A 193 1.47 2.26 5.65
CA GLY A 193 2.81 2.56 6.14
C GLY A 193 3.85 1.47 5.93
N GLY A 194 3.61 0.50 5.03
CA GLY A 194 4.50 -0.64 4.84
C GLY A 194 5.95 -0.27 4.48
N PHE A 195 6.12 0.70 3.58
CA PHE A 195 7.46 1.23 3.26
C PHE A 195 8.05 2.03 4.41
N LEU A 196 7.26 2.89 5.07
CA LEU A 196 7.73 3.75 6.16
C LEU A 196 8.24 2.94 7.35
N THR A 197 7.54 1.87 7.75
CA THR A 197 8.02 0.97 8.81
C THR A 197 9.25 0.19 8.39
N CYS A 198 9.31 -0.25 7.14
CA CYS A 198 10.46 -0.98 6.63
C CYS A 198 11.72 -0.10 6.58
N VAL A 199 11.58 1.20 6.28
CA VAL A 199 12.67 2.20 6.37
C VAL A 199 13.16 2.35 7.81
N LEU A 200 12.25 2.42 8.79
CA LEU A 200 12.62 2.50 10.22
C LEU A 200 13.45 1.29 10.64
N GLU A 201 12.99 0.09 10.28
CA GLU A 201 13.67 -1.18 10.58
C GLU A 201 15.03 -1.24 9.90
N HIS A 202 15.10 -0.93 8.60
CA HIS A 202 16.35 -0.93 7.83
C HIS A 202 17.41 -0.02 8.48
N ILE A 203 17.06 1.22 8.82
CA ILE A 203 18.03 2.15 9.41
C ILE A 203 18.49 1.69 10.80
N ARG A 204 17.58 1.14 11.61
CA ARG A 204 17.91 0.60 12.95
C ARG A 204 18.85 -0.61 12.88
N ASP A 205 18.66 -1.46 11.88
CA ASP A 205 19.47 -2.67 11.70
C ASP A 205 20.88 -2.36 11.16
N HIS A 206 21.05 -1.24 10.43
CA HIS A 206 22.30 -0.88 9.77
C HIS A 206 23.09 0.25 10.47
N ALA A 207 22.50 0.94 11.45
CA ALA A 207 23.17 1.98 12.21
C ALA A 207 22.87 1.88 13.71
N PRO A 208 23.89 1.94 14.59
CA PRO A 208 23.65 1.99 16.02
C PRO A 208 23.00 3.32 16.41
N MET A 209 21.79 3.27 16.96
CA MET A 209 21.07 4.45 17.41
C MET A 209 21.70 5.02 18.69
N GLN A 210 22.07 6.31 18.70
CA GLN A 210 22.65 6.99 19.86
C GLN A 210 22.02 8.37 20.08
N GLY A 211 21.94 8.79 21.35
CA GLY A 211 21.47 10.14 21.69
C GLY A 211 20.11 10.47 21.07
N GLU A 212 20.08 11.47 20.18
CA GLU A 212 18.86 11.94 19.50
C GLU A 212 18.60 11.26 18.14
N ASP A 213 19.38 10.25 17.75
CA ASP A 213 19.26 9.62 16.43
C ASP A 213 17.87 9.01 16.19
N GLU A 214 17.26 8.44 17.22
CA GLU A 214 15.90 7.90 17.17
C GLU A 214 14.88 9.00 16.81
N LEU A 215 14.99 10.16 17.46
CA LEU A 215 14.14 11.32 17.19
C LEU A 215 14.41 11.92 15.80
N ARG A 216 15.67 11.91 15.35
CA ARG A 216 16.06 12.36 14.01
C ARG A 216 15.46 11.45 12.94
N LEU A 217 15.52 10.14 13.13
CA LEU A 217 14.92 9.14 12.25
C LEU A 217 13.39 9.32 12.17
N HIS A 218 12.71 9.46 13.31
CA HIS A 218 11.26 9.67 13.33
C HIS A 218 10.83 10.92 12.56
N ARG A 219 11.60 12.00 12.66
CA ARG A 219 11.34 13.27 11.96
C ARG A 219 11.67 13.23 10.48
N SER A 220 12.48 12.27 10.03
CA SER A 220 12.94 12.20 8.65
C SER A 220 11.96 11.46 7.73
N ILE A 221 11.05 10.66 8.30
CA ILE A 221 10.09 9.84 7.56
C ILE A 221 8.74 10.55 7.46
N VAL A 222 8.28 10.75 6.22
CA VAL A 222 7.05 11.49 5.91
C VAL A 222 6.13 10.63 5.04
N GLY A 223 4.83 10.64 5.34
CA GLY A 223 3.81 9.93 4.57
C GLY A 223 2.66 10.83 4.17
N VAL A 224 2.00 10.51 3.05
CA VAL A 224 0.70 11.07 2.69
C VAL A 224 -0.21 9.94 2.22
N GLU A 225 -1.44 9.92 2.74
CA GLU A 225 -2.45 8.94 2.37
C GLU A 225 -3.80 9.63 2.19
N LYS A 226 -4.52 9.30 1.11
CA LYS A 226 -5.79 9.94 0.73
C LYS A 226 -6.99 9.33 1.46
N LYS A 227 -6.93 8.04 1.80
CA LYS A 227 -8.07 7.32 2.38
C LYS A 227 -8.00 7.27 3.90
N PRO A 228 -9.13 7.49 4.61
CA PRO A 228 -9.13 7.53 6.07
C PRO A 228 -8.66 6.24 6.75
N LEU A 229 -9.14 5.09 6.28
CA LEU A 229 -8.82 3.80 6.93
C LEU A 229 -7.34 3.41 6.77
N PRO A 230 -6.74 3.44 5.55
CA PRO A 230 -5.31 3.24 5.40
C PRO A 230 -4.46 4.26 6.19
N HIS A 231 -4.85 5.54 6.19
CA HIS A 231 -4.16 6.58 6.98
C HIS A 231 -4.13 6.23 8.47
N LEU A 232 -5.27 5.87 9.03
CA LEU A 232 -5.39 5.46 10.43
C LEU A 232 -4.53 4.23 10.75
N LEU A 233 -4.52 3.24 9.86
CA LEU A 233 -3.67 2.05 9.98
C LEU A 233 -2.19 2.43 9.95
N CYS A 234 -1.78 3.33 9.05
CA CYS A 234 -0.41 3.84 8.96
C CYS A 234 0.04 4.53 10.25
N VAL A 235 -0.77 5.45 10.78
CA VAL A 235 -0.46 6.16 12.03
C VAL A 235 -0.32 5.19 13.19
N THR A 236 -1.25 4.24 13.32
CA THR A 236 -1.21 3.21 14.37
C THR A 236 0.03 2.33 14.24
N ASN A 237 0.38 1.94 13.02
CA ASN A 237 1.54 1.12 12.73
C ASN A 237 2.85 1.86 13.11
N LEU A 238 2.99 3.14 12.75
CA LEU A 238 4.15 3.95 13.11
C LEU A 238 4.29 4.17 14.62
N LEU A 239 3.18 4.39 15.35
CA LEU A 239 3.20 4.50 16.81
C LEU A 239 3.81 3.26 17.46
N LEU A 240 3.45 2.07 16.98
CA LEU A 240 3.98 0.81 17.50
C LEU A 240 5.45 0.57 17.15
N HIS A 241 5.88 1.14 16.04
CA HIS A 241 7.30 1.22 15.70
C HIS A 241 8.02 2.34 16.48
N GLY A 242 7.38 2.93 17.50
CA GLY A 242 7.99 3.90 18.42
C GLY A 242 7.94 5.35 17.96
N VAL A 243 7.27 5.66 16.84
CA VAL A 243 7.17 7.02 16.32
C VAL A 243 6.06 7.79 17.05
N ASP A 244 6.44 8.60 18.02
CA ASP A 244 5.51 9.34 18.90
C ASP A 244 4.59 10.32 18.15
N VAL A 245 5.10 10.95 17.11
CA VAL A 245 4.37 11.95 16.30
C VAL A 245 4.59 11.63 14.82
N PRO A 246 3.87 10.67 14.25
CA PRO A 246 4.02 10.30 12.85
C PRO A 246 3.76 11.49 11.92
N ALA A 247 4.70 11.79 11.02
CA ALA A 247 4.52 12.83 10.01
C ALA A 247 3.72 12.33 8.80
N VAL A 248 2.51 11.81 9.05
CA VAL A 248 1.60 11.26 8.03
C VAL A 248 0.39 12.16 7.87
N ARG A 249 0.20 12.71 6.66
CA ARG A 249 -0.93 13.58 6.34
C ARG A 249 -2.07 12.76 5.72
N HIS A 250 -3.29 13.01 6.17
CA HIS A 250 -4.50 12.57 5.47
C HIS A 250 -4.83 13.62 4.40
N ASP A 251 -4.39 13.39 3.16
CA ASP A 251 -4.47 14.39 2.08
C ASP A 251 -4.34 13.75 0.69
N ASN A 252 -4.74 14.46 -0.36
CA ASN A 252 -4.43 14.08 -1.74
C ASN A 252 -3.12 14.73 -2.18
N THR A 253 -2.04 13.93 -2.27
CA THR A 253 -0.71 14.43 -2.66
C THR A 253 -0.68 15.10 -4.04
N LEU A 254 -1.55 14.68 -4.96
CA LEU A 254 -1.65 15.23 -6.31
C LEU A 254 -2.45 16.55 -6.37
N ALA A 255 -3.16 16.92 -5.30
CA ALA A 255 -3.98 18.13 -5.24
C ALA A 255 -3.16 19.43 -5.07
N ARG A 256 -1.90 19.33 -4.64
CA ARG A 256 -1.01 20.50 -4.54
C ARG A 256 -0.30 20.77 -5.87
N PRO A 257 -0.38 22.00 -6.44
CA PRO A 257 0.37 22.38 -7.63
C PRO A 257 1.88 22.14 -7.51
N LEU A 258 2.50 21.58 -8.56
CA LEU A 258 3.96 21.30 -8.52
C LEU A 258 4.79 22.57 -8.23
N ARG A 259 4.35 23.71 -8.76
CA ARG A 259 5.03 25.01 -8.57
C ARG A 259 5.04 25.50 -7.12
N ASP A 260 4.16 24.98 -6.28
CA ASP A 260 4.00 25.41 -4.89
C ASP A 260 4.94 24.65 -3.94
N TYR A 261 5.61 23.58 -4.41
CA TYR A 261 6.63 22.88 -3.64
C TYR A 261 7.94 23.67 -3.63
N ALA A 262 8.40 24.05 -2.44
CA ALA A 262 9.68 24.71 -2.28
C ALA A 262 10.84 23.72 -2.42
N PRO A 263 12.05 24.17 -2.84
CA PRO A 263 13.24 23.30 -2.87
C PRO A 263 13.56 22.64 -1.53
N SER A 264 13.26 23.30 -0.40
CA SER A 264 13.44 22.76 0.95
C SER A 264 12.49 21.62 1.30
N GLU A 265 11.43 21.43 0.52
CA GLU A 265 10.47 20.33 0.70
C GLU A 265 10.86 19.09 -0.09
N ARG A 266 11.96 19.15 -0.86
CA ARG A 266 12.51 17.98 -1.54
C ARG A 266 13.10 16.98 -0.54
N VAL A 267 13.29 15.76 -1.00
CA VAL A 267 13.71 14.62 -0.19
C VAL A 267 14.83 13.84 -0.86
N GLN A 268 15.65 13.21 -0.02
CA GLN A 268 16.75 12.34 -0.44
C GLN A 268 16.22 11.01 -0.99
N VAL A 269 15.15 10.49 -0.40
CA VAL A 269 14.65 9.14 -0.70
C VAL A 269 13.14 9.13 -0.89
N ILE A 270 12.69 8.46 -1.95
CA ILE A 270 11.28 8.12 -2.15
C ILE A 270 11.12 6.62 -2.36
N VAL A 271 10.30 5.97 -1.54
CA VAL A 271 9.92 4.55 -1.70
C VAL A 271 8.41 4.47 -1.66
N THR A 272 7.78 3.96 -2.72
CA THR A 272 6.32 4.06 -2.83
C THR A 272 5.72 3.07 -3.82
N ASN A 273 4.44 2.76 -3.59
CA ASN A 273 3.58 2.01 -4.49
C ASN A 273 2.31 2.82 -4.77
N PRO A 274 2.33 3.73 -5.75
CA PRO A 274 1.15 4.53 -6.08
C PRO A 274 0.01 3.66 -6.62
N PRO A 275 -1.25 4.16 -6.58
CA PRO A 275 -2.37 3.45 -7.17
C PRO A 275 -2.13 3.10 -8.65
N PHE A 276 -2.31 1.82 -9.03
CA PHE A 276 -2.02 1.31 -10.38
C PHE A 276 -2.98 1.82 -11.46
N GLY A 277 -4.14 2.33 -11.07
CA GLY A 277 -5.15 2.84 -11.98
C GLY A 277 -6.15 3.71 -11.23
N GLY A 278 -7.16 4.16 -11.96
CA GLY A 278 -8.10 5.18 -11.49
C GLY A 278 -7.81 6.52 -12.17
N MET A 279 -8.84 7.37 -12.19
CA MET A 279 -8.72 8.74 -12.65
C MET A 279 -8.82 9.67 -11.46
N GLU A 280 -7.93 10.65 -11.39
CA GLU A 280 -8.08 11.73 -10.42
C GLU A 280 -9.32 12.59 -10.73
N GLU A 281 -9.77 13.31 -9.72
CA GLU A 281 -10.87 14.27 -9.84
C GLU A 281 -10.56 15.35 -10.88
N ASP A 282 -11.60 15.83 -11.57
CA ASP A 282 -11.46 16.88 -12.57
C ASP A 282 -10.78 18.12 -11.98
N GLY A 283 -9.69 18.57 -12.61
CA GLY A 283 -8.92 19.74 -12.20
C GLY A 283 -7.59 19.39 -11.54
N ILE A 284 -7.39 18.16 -11.03
CA ILE A 284 -6.10 17.73 -10.47
C ILE A 284 -4.99 17.77 -11.53
N GLU A 285 -5.29 17.45 -12.78
CA GLU A 285 -4.32 17.53 -13.88
C GLU A 285 -3.80 18.95 -14.11
N ALA A 286 -4.54 20.00 -13.70
CA ALA A 286 -4.12 21.38 -13.85
C ALA A 286 -2.90 21.75 -12.98
N ASN A 287 -2.65 20.97 -11.92
CA ASN A 287 -1.50 21.10 -11.02
C ASN A 287 -0.16 20.73 -11.68
N PHE A 288 -0.23 20.09 -12.85
CA PHE A 288 0.92 19.60 -13.61
C PHE A 288 1.16 20.45 -14.88
N PRO A 289 2.40 20.49 -15.39
CA PRO A 289 2.74 21.17 -16.64
C PRO A 289 1.87 20.67 -17.80
N ALA A 290 1.44 21.58 -18.68
CA ALA A 290 0.52 21.28 -19.79
C ALA A 290 0.93 20.09 -20.66
N THR A 291 2.24 19.89 -20.86
CA THR A 291 2.79 18.79 -21.68
C THR A 291 2.74 17.42 -21.01
N LEU A 292 2.56 17.38 -19.69
CA LEU A 292 2.56 16.16 -18.85
C LEU A 292 1.18 15.88 -18.23
N ARG A 293 0.14 16.63 -18.60
CA ARG A 293 -1.20 16.45 -18.06
C ARG A 293 -1.82 15.16 -18.56
N THR A 294 -2.23 14.33 -17.61
CA THR A 294 -2.95 13.08 -17.81
C THR A 294 -3.89 12.89 -16.62
N ARG A 295 -4.89 12.02 -16.77
CA ARG A 295 -5.79 11.62 -15.68
C ARG A 295 -5.35 10.35 -14.97
N GLU A 296 -4.35 9.67 -15.54
CA GLU A 296 -3.79 8.44 -14.99
C GLU A 296 -3.01 8.74 -13.70
N THR A 297 -3.53 8.28 -12.56
CA THR A 297 -2.95 8.54 -11.24
C THR A 297 -1.48 8.12 -11.15
N ALA A 298 -1.12 6.92 -11.62
CA ALA A 298 0.26 6.40 -11.59
C ALA A 298 1.26 7.31 -12.34
N ASP A 299 0.85 7.88 -13.47
CA ASP A 299 1.69 8.77 -14.26
C ASP A 299 1.93 10.10 -13.53
N LEU A 300 0.88 10.67 -12.94
CA LEU A 300 0.98 11.91 -12.17
C LEU A 300 1.89 11.75 -10.94
N PHE A 301 1.82 10.60 -10.26
CA PHE A 301 2.76 10.27 -9.19
C PHE A 301 4.21 10.19 -9.68
N LEU A 302 4.48 9.56 -10.83
CA LEU A 302 5.83 9.53 -11.39
C LEU A 302 6.37 10.95 -11.66
N VAL A 303 5.54 11.85 -12.20
CA VAL A 303 5.90 13.26 -12.41
C VAL A 303 6.18 13.97 -11.09
N LEU A 304 5.33 13.76 -10.07
CA LEU A 304 5.49 14.34 -8.74
C LEU A 304 6.79 13.87 -8.07
N ILE A 305 7.08 12.56 -8.12
CA ILE A 305 8.27 11.97 -7.49
C ILE A 305 9.54 12.54 -8.13
N MET A 306 9.59 12.60 -9.46
CA MET A 306 10.70 13.27 -10.16
C MET A 306 10.83 14.73 -9.72
N HIS A 307 9.75 15.44 -9.42
CA HIS A 307 9.80 16.82 -8.94
C HIS A 307 10.33 16.94 -7.50
N LEU A 308 9.88 16.05 -6.60
CA LEU A 308 10.17 16.07 -5.17
C LEU A 308 11.54 15.52 -4.78
N LEU A 309 12.17 14.71 -5.63
CA LEU A 309 13.56 14.33 -5.39
C LEU A 309 14.48 15.54 -5.47
N GLU A 310 15.46 15.61 -4.58
CA GLU A 310 16.60 16.50 -4.75
C GLU A 310 17.61 15.96 -5.78
N PRO A 311 18.53 16.78 -6.31
CA PRO A 311 19.66 16.27 -7.09
C PRO A 311 20.49 15.27 -6.25
N GLY A 312 20.71 14.06 -6.77
CA GLY A 312 21.34 12.96 -6.04
C GLY A 312 20.36 12.09 -5.23
N GLY A 313 19.09 12.51 -5.12
CA GLY A 313 18.05 11.74 -4.46
C GLY A 313 17.69 10.46 -5.22
N ARG A 314 17.33 9.42 -4.49
CA ARG A 314 17.09 8.05 -4.97
C ARG A 314 15.62 7.69 -4.82
N ALA A 315 15.04 6.99 -5.79
CA ALA A 315 13.68 6.48 -5.67
C ALA A 315 13.56 5.02 -6.09
N ALA A 316 12.65 4.32 -5.41
CA ALA A 316 12.07 3.07 -5.88
C ALA A 316 10.55 3.19 -5.94
N ILE A 317 9.98 2.88 -7.10
CA ILE A 317 8.54 2.98 -7.35
C ILE A 317 8.01 1.68 -7.98
N VAL A 318 6.86 1.22 -7.50
CA VAL A 318 6.08 0.16 -8.17
C VAL A 318 5.19 0.78 -9.25
N LEU A 319 5.27 0.30 -10.49
CA LEU A 319 4.41 0.75 -11.60
C LEU A 319 3.86 -0.44 -12.40
N PRO A 320 2.61 -0.35 -12.90
CA PRO A 320 2.04 -1.38 -13.77
C PRO A 320 2.66 -1.32 -15.18
N ASP A 321 2.61 -2.43 -15.93
CA ASP A 321 3.08 -2.50 -17.32
C ASP A 321 2.52 -1.37 -18.22
N GLY A 322 1.26 -0.95 -17.98
CA GLY A 322 0.62 0.14 -18.73
C GLY A 322 1.38 1.48 -18.68
N THR A 323 2.18 1.72 -17.65
CA THR A 323 3.06 2.91 -17.58
C THR A 323 4.27 2.75 -18.49
N LEU A 324 4.79 1.53 -18.64
CA LEU A 324 6.00 1.23 -19.39
C LEU A 324 5.75 1.27 -20.90
N PHE A 325 4.67 0.63 -21.39
CA PHE A 325 4.35 0.57 -22.83
C PHE A 325 3.47 1.72 -23.33
N GLY A 326 2.81 2.45 -22.43
CA GLY A 326 1.86 3.49 -22.83
C GLY A 326 2.50 4.64 -23.64
N GLU A 327 1.70 5.24 -24.51
CA GLU A 327 2.15 6.25 -25.48
C GLU A 327 1.59 7.67 -25.19
N GLY A 328 1.99 8.65 -26.00
CA GLY A 328 1.46 10.01 -25.96
C GLY A 328 2.00 10.84 -24.80
N VAL A 329 1.18 11.13 -23.78
CA VAL A 329 1.64 11.83 -22.57
C VAL A 329 2.62 10.94 -21.79
N LYS A 330 2.38 9.62 -21.72
CA LYS A 330 3.27 8.65 -21.08
C LYS A 330 4.65 8.63 -21.72
N THR A 331 4.75 8.73 -23.06
CA THR A 331 6.03 8.87 -23.77
C THR A 331 6.80 10.10 -23.29
N ARG A 332 6.13 11.26 -23.16
CA ARG A 332 6.76 12.50 -22.68
C ARG A 332 7.21 12.42 -21.22
N ILE A 333 6.45 11.72 -20.37
CA ILE A 333 6.83 11.46 -18.98
C ILE A 333 8.07 10.56 -18.93
N LYS A 334 8.13 9.49 -19.74
CA LYS A 334 9.29 8.59 -19.82
C LYS A 334 10.53 9.30 -20.38
N GLU A 335 10.37 10.14 -21.39
CA GLU A 335 11.46 11.00 -21.90
C GLU A 335 12.01 11.93 -20.81
N LYS A 336 11.12 12.57 -20.03
CA LYS A 336 11.52 13.39 -18.89
C LYS A 336 12.25 12.58 -17.81
N LEU A 337 11.75 11.39 -17.48
CA LEU A 337 12.40 10.48 -16.54
C LEU A 337 13.83 10.14 -16.98
N LEU A 338 14.00 9.73 -18.23
CA LEU A 338 15.29 9.28 -18.76
C LEU A 338 16.28 10.45 -18.98
N SER A 339 15.79 11.68 -19.14
CA SER A 339 16.64 12.86 -19.33
C SER A 339 17.07 13.53 -18.02
N GLU A 340 16.23 13.47 -16.98
CA GLU A 340 16.50 14.13 -15.68
C GLU A 340 16.97 13.16 -14.59
N CYS A 341 16.69 11.87 -14.76
CA CYS A 341 17.07 10.82 -13.82
C CYS A 341 17.84 9.70 -14.52
N ASP A 342 18.67 9.03 -13.74
CA ASP A 342 19.39 7.84 -14.10
C ASP A 342 18.52 6.66 -13.67
N LEU A 343 17.65 6.20 -14.57
CA LEU A 343 16.86 4.99 -14.42
C LEU A 343 17.77 3.78 -14.63
N HIS A 344 18.51 3.44 -13.59
CA HIS A 344 19.55 2.43 -13.69
C HIS A 344 19.02 1.00 -13.65
N THR A 345 17.80 0.76 -13.11
CA THR A 345 17.26 -0.60 -12.94
C THR A 345 15.74 -0.68 -13.03
N ILE A 346 15.24 -1.70 -13.74
CA ILE A 346 13.85 -2.15 -13.73
C ILE A 346 13.81 -3.63 -13.34
N VAL A 347 13.17 -3.96 -12.22
CA VAL A 347 12.87 -5.37 -11.87
C VAL A 347 11.44 -5.68 -12.30
N ARG A 348 11.28 -6.61 -13.24
CA ARG A 348 9.98 -7.07 -13.73
C ARG A 348 9.46 -8.16 -12.80
N LEU A 349 8.31 -7.93 -12.17
CA LEU A 349 7.68 -8.91 -11.29
C LEU A 349 6.71 -9.78 -12.09
N PRO A 350 6.61 -11.08 -11.75
CA PRO A 350 5.71 -11.98 -12.45
C PRO A 350 4.25 -11.76 -12.04
N ASN A 351 3.33 -12.44 -12.72
CA ASN A 351 1.89 -12.32 -12.45
C ASN A 351 1.54 -12.73 -11.01
N GLY A 352 0.55 -12.04 -10.45
CA GLY A 352 -0.08 -12.42 -9.20
C GLY A 352 0.68 -12.02 -7.93
N VAL A 353 1.81 -11.32 -8.02
CA VAL A 353 2.50 -10.78 -6.83
C VAL A 353 1.57 -9.94 -5.95
N PHE A 354 0.66 -9.19 -6.57
CA PHE A 354 -0.35 -8.37 -5.91
C PHE A 354 -1.72 -9.06 -5.82
N ASN A 355 -1.79 -10.39 -5.91
CA ASN A 355 -3.04 -11.11 -5.65
C ASN A 355 -3.41 -11.05 -4.16
N PRO A 356 -4.71 -10.97 -3.82
CA PRO A 356 -5.87 -11.03 -4.73
C PRO A 356 -6.31 -9.67 -5.31
N TYR A 357 -5.57 -8.57 -5.08
CA TYR A 357 -6.00 -7.23 -5.49
C TYR A 357 -5.98 -7.01 -6.99
N THR A 358 -4.96 -7.54 -7.67
CA THR A 358 -4.82 -7.41 -9.11
C THR A 358 -3.95 -8.51 -9.70
N GLY A 359 -4.32 -8.96 -10.91
CA GLY A 359 -3.49 -9.83 -11.75
C GLY A 359 -2.53 -9.06 -12.65
N ILE A 360 -2.48 -7.72 -12.57
CA ILE A 360 -1.63 -6.87 -13.41
C ILE A 360 -0.14 -7.15 -13.11
N LYS A 361 0.66 -7.30 -14.17
CA LYS A 361 2.13 -7.31 -14.08
C LYS A 361 2.63 -5.94 -13.62
N THR A 362 3.56 -5.97 -12.69
CA THR A 362 4.11 -4.78 -12.04
C THR A 362 5.63 -4.80 -12.13
N ASN A 363 6.22 -3.62 -12.07
CA ASN A 363 7.63 -3.41 -12.25
C ASN A 363 8.14 -2.50 -11.12
N LEU A 364 9.33 -2.80 -10.63
CA LEU A 364 10.03 -1.98 -9.65
C LEU A 364 11.06 -1.15 -10.38
N LEU A 365 10.83 0.16 -10.47
CA LEU A 365 11.74 1.09 -11.11
C LEU A 365 12.63 1.73 -10.04
N PHE A 366 13.94 1.74 -10.27
CA PHE A 366 14.92 2.37 -9.40
C PHE A 366 15.69 3.42 -10.18
N PHE A 367 15.68 4.66 -9.67
CA PHE A 367 16.33 5.76 -10.35
C PHE A 367 16.92 6.79 -9.39
N THR A 368 17.94 7.51 -9.87
CA THR A 368 18.59 8.60 -9.14
C THR A 368 18.45 9.91 -9.91
N LYS A 369 18.03 10.99 -9.26
CA LYS A 369 17.84 12.29 -9.92
C LYS A 369 19.14 13.03 -10.16
N GLY A 370 19.24 13.73 -11.29
CA GLY A 370 20.30 14.71 -11.56
C GLY A 370 21.30 14.29 -12.63
N LYS A 371 21.23 13.04 -13.12
CA LYS A 371 22.01 12.56 -14.26
C LYS A 371 21.06 11.92 -15.28
N PRO A 372 21.24 12.13 -16.59
CA PRO A 372 20.47 11.40 -17.60
C PRO A 372 20.80 9.92 -17.60
N THR A 373 19.83 9.09 -17.96
CA THR A 373 19.99 7.65 -18.16
C THR A 373 20.84 7.37 -19.40
N SER A 374 21.88 6.55 -19.25
CA SER A 374 22.67 6.02 -20.38
C SER A 374 22.28 4.60 -20.76
N GLU A 375 21.98 3.77 -19.77
CA GLU A 375 21.62 2.37 -19.93
C GLU A 375 20.68 1.99 -18.78
N VAL A 376 19.76 1.06 -19.06
CA VAL A 376 18.83 0.50 -18.07
C VAL A 376 19.12 -0.99 -17.96
N TRP A 377 19.37 -1.44 -16.73
CA TRP A 377 19.37 -2.87 -16.45
C TRP A 377 17.96 -3.37 -16.20
N TYR A 378 17.60 -4.46 -16.86
CA TYR A 378 16.38 -5.20 -16.55
C TYR A 378 16.75 -6.46 -15.78
N TYR A 379 15.90 -6.82 -14.83
CA TYR A 379 15.94 -8.11 -14.16
C TYR A 379 14.53 -8.69 -14.14
N GLU A 380 14.33 -9.88 -14.70
CA GLU A 380 13.05 -10.58 -14.67
C GLU A 380 13.02 -11.57 -13.51
N HIS A 381 12.18 -11.27 -12.52
CA HIS A 381 12.07 -12.09 -11.32
C HIS A 381 11.41 -13.44 -11.67
N PRO A 382 12.12 -14.57 -11.49
CA PRO A 382 11.58 -15.88 -11.83
C PRO A 382 10.55 -16.35 -10.80
N TYR A 383 9.62 -17.21 -11.23
CA TYR A 383 8.83 -17.95 -10.26
C TYR A 383 9.67 -18.99 -9.52
N PRO A 384 9.29 -19.35 -8.28
CA PRO A 384 9.76 -20.57 -7.63
C PRO A 384 9.52 -21.79 -8.51
N GLU A 385 10.37 -22.80 -8.37
CA GLU A 385 10.24 -24.06 -9.11
C GLU A 385 8.83 -24.67 -8.93
N GLY A 386 8.17 -24.96 -10.05
CA GLY A 386 6.81 -25.50 -10.09
C GLY A 386 5.68 -24.50 -9.86
N ALA A 387 5.97 -23.22 -9.59
CA ALA A 387 4.95 -22.17 -9.52
C ALA A 387 4.72 -21.52 -10.89
N LYS A 388 3.45 -21.22 -11.19
CA LYS A 388 3.03 -20.51 -12.42
C LYS A 388 2.40 -19.14 -12.14
N SER A 389 2.05 -18.87 -10.88
CA SER A 389 1.43 -17.63 -10.41
C SER A 389 1.48 -17.58 -8.89
N TYR A 390 1.65 -16.38 -8.33
CA TYR A 390 1.45 -16.15 -6.90
C TYR A 390 -0.03 -16.02 -6.58
N ASN A 391 -0.40 -16.39 -5.36
CA ASN A 391 -1.77 -16.27 -4.87
C ASN A 391 -1.77 -16.06 -3.35
N LYS A 392 -2.97 -15.87 -2.79
CA LYS A 392 -3.15 -15.60 -1.36
C LYS A 392 -2.50 -16.64 -0.43
N THR A 393 -2.46 -17.92 -0.80
CA THR A 393 -1.89 -18.98 0.06
C THR A 393 -0.40 -19.18 -0.17
N LYS A 394 0.12 -18.72 -1.32
CA LYS A 394 1.53 -18.75 -1.68
C LYS A 394 1.93 -17.35 -2.19
N PRO A 395 2.05 -16.35 -1.29
CA PRO A 395 2.53 -15.03 -1.66
C PRO A 395 4.05 -15.07 -1.94
N ILE A 396 4.55 -14.03 -2.60
CA ILE A 396 5.98 -13.81 -2.77
C ILE A 396 6.66 -13.65 -1.41
N ARG A 397 7.83 -14.27 -1.24
CA ARG A 397 8.62 -14.17 0.00
C ARG A 397 9.95 -13.47 -0.25
N ILE A 398 10.55 -12.93 0.80
CA ILE A 398 11.78 -12.14 0.69
C ILE A 398 12.98 -12.98 0.22
N GLU A 399 13.01 -14.27 0.57
CA GLU A 399 14.09 -15.17 0.16
C GLU A 399 14.15 -15.37 -1.36
N GLU A 400 13.02 -15.14 -2.04
CA GLU A 400 12.92 -15.24 -3.50
C GLU A 400 13.68 -14.10 -4.19
N PHE A 401 13.93 -12.98 -3.51
CA PHE A 401 14.74 -11.86 -4.02
C PHE A 401 16.25 -12.04 -3.80
N ALA A 402 16.70 -13.15 -3.21
CA ALA A 402 18.13 -13.38 -2.96
C ALA A 402 19.01 -13.31 -4.23
N PRO A 403 18.58 -13.84 -5.40
CA PRO A 403 19.33 -13.70 -6.65
C PRO A 403 19.53 -12.25 -7.08
N GLU A 404 18.48 -11.42 -7.01
CA GLU A 404 18.51 -10.00 -7.35
C GLU A 404 19.46 -9.24 -6.43
N LYS A 405 19.37 -9.50 -5.12
CA LYS A 405 20.26 -8.89 -4.12
C LYS A 405 21.73 -9.22 -4.38
N ALA A 406 22.03 -10.48 -4.70
CA ALA A 406 23.39 -10.91 -5.01
C ALA A 406 23.93 -10.27 -6.31
N TRP A 407 23.05 -10.08 -7.30
CA TRP A 407 23.39 -9.47 -8.58
C TRP A 407 23.55 -7.94 -8.51
N TRP A 408 22.84 -7.26 -7.59
CA TRP A 408 22.66 -5.80 -7.57
C TRP A 408 23.94 -4.97 -7.67
N HIS A 409 24.98 -5.37 -6.93
CA HIS A 409 26.27 -4.67 -6.85
C HIS A 409 27.37 -5.26 -7.76
N ASN A 410 27.09 -6.36 -8.46
CA ASN A 410 28.02 -7.01 -9.38
C ASN A 410 27.29 -7.44 -10.67
N ARG A 411 26.75 -6.44 -11.38
CA ARG A 411 25.82 -6.66 -12.48
C ARG A 411 26.50 -7.27 -13.69
N THR A 412 26.04 -8.45 -14.06
CA THR A 412 26.40 -9.14 -15.31
C THR A 412 25.13 -9.60 -16.01
N GLU A 413 25.16 -9.67 -17.35
CA GLU A 413 24.07 -10.30 -18.08
C GLU A 413 23.98 -11.79 -17.75
N ASN A 414 22.76 -12.31 -17.68
CA ASN A 414 22.45 -13.71 -17.44
C ASN A 414 21.03 -14.03 -17.96
N GLN A 415 20.53 -15.24 -17.73
CA GLN A 415 19.21 -15.68 -18.21
C GLN A 415 18.01 -14.83 -17.71
N PHE A 416 18.19 -14.03 -16.65
CA PHE A 416 17.18 -13.17 -16.05
C PHE A 416 17.49 -11.68 -16.18
N ALA A 417 18.75 -11.32 -16.44
CA ALA A 417 19.23 -9.94 -16.45
C ALA A 417 19.87 -9.57 -17.78
N TRP A 418 19.39 -8.48 -18.38
CA TRP A 418 19.93 -7.94 -19.63
C TRP A 418 20.01 -6.42 -19.56
N LYS A 419 20.84 -5.84 -20.43
CA LYS A 419 21.05 -4.40 -20.48
C LYS A 419 20.46 -3.81 -21.76
N VAL A 420 19.86 -2.63 -21.63
CA VAL A 420 19.32 -1.88 -22.76
C VAL A 420 19.93 -0.47 -22.77
N SER A 421 20.46 -0.06 -23.91
CA SER A 421 20.97 1.31 -24.10
C SER A 421 19.85 2.33 -24.25
N ILE A 422 20.12 3.58 -23.86
CA ILE A 422 19.19 4.70 -24.08
C ILE A 422 18.83 4.89 -25.57
N GLU A 423 19.73 4.53 -26.48
CA GLU A 423 19.51 4.60 -27.93
C GLU A 423 18.48 3.59 -28.42
N GLN A 424 18.49 2.36 -27.89
CA GLN A 424 17.45 1.37 -28.16
C GLN A 424 16.10 1.83 -27.62
N ILE A 425 16.07 2.41 -26.41
CA ILE A 425 14.84 2.93 -25.80
C ILE A 425 14.28 4.12 -26.59
N ARG A 426 15.13 5.02 -27.10
CA ARG A 426 14.70 6.11 -27.99
C ARG A 426 14.14 5.57 -29.30
N ALA A 427 14.80 4.57 -29.89
CA ALA A 427 14.34 3.92 -31.12
C ALA A 427 12.98 3.22 -30.94
N SER A 428 12.66 2.75 -29.73
CA SER A 428 11.36 2.16 -29.37
C SER A 428 10.31 3.20 -28.93
N ASN A 429 10.50 4.49 -29.27
CA ASN A 429 9.62 5.59 -28.85
C ASN A 429 9.45 5.68 -27.32
N TYR A 430 10.57 5.49 -26.60
CA TYR A 430 10.63 5.44 -25.15
C TYR A 430 9.75 4.35 -24.54
N ASN A 431 9.55 3.22 -25.23
CA ASN A 431 8.88 2.05 -24.64
C ASN A 431 9.84 1.35 -23.67
N LEU A 432 9.42 1.23 -22.41
CA LEU A 432 10.16 0.56 -21.34
C LEU A 432 9.70 -0.89 -21.10
N ASP A 433 8.65 -1.37 -21.77
CA ASP A 433 8.23 -2.78 -21.73
C ASP A 433 9.11 -3.61 -22.67
N ILE A 434 10.36 -3.81 -22.25
CA ILE A 434 11.34 -4.60 -23.00
C ILE A 434 11.33 -6.02 -22.44
N LYS A 435 11.11 -7.02 -23.29
CA LYS A 435 11.02 -8.43 -22.90
C LYS A 435 12.42 -9.02 -22.69
N ASN A 436 12.49 -10.06 -21.86
CA ASN A 436 13.72 -10.80 -21.64
C ASN A 436 14.14 -11.53 -22.93
N PRO A 437 15.31 -11.24 -23.52
CA PRO A 437 15.75 -11.89 -24.76
C PRO A 437 16.07 -13.38 -24.61
N HIS A 438 16.17 -13.88 -23.37
CA HIS A 438 16.46 -15.27 -23.06
C HIS A 438 15.22 -16.13 -22.79
N GLN A 439 14.06 -15.51 -22.58
CA GLN A 439 12.80 -16.26 -22.52
C GLN A 439 12.25 -16.42 -23.94
N ILE A 440 12.11 -17.67 -24.38
CA ILE A 440 11.30 -18.01 -25.54
C ILE A 440 9.85 -17.87 -25.06
N ASP A 441 9.15 -16.84 -25.54
CA ASP A 441 7.76 -16.59 -25.17
C ASP A 441 6.92 -17.87 -25.31
N ALA A 442 6.35 -18.34 -24.20
CA ALA A 442 5.28 -19.34 -24.25
C ALA A 442 4.05 -18.77 -24.99
N GLU A 443 3.92 -17.43 -25.08
CA GLU A 443 2.91 -16.75 -25.90
C GLU A 443 3.05 -17.05 -27.41
N HIS A 444 4.25 -17.37 -27.91
CA HIS A 444 4.40 -17.82 -29.30
C HIS A 444 3.88 -19.24 -29.54
N GLN A 445 3.80 -20.09 -28.51
CA GLN A 445 3.12 -21.39 -28.61
C GLN A 445 1.60 -21.22 -28.50
N ASP A 446 1.14 -20.28 -27.66
CA ASP A 446 -0.29 -20.01 -27.43
C ASP A 446 -0.96 -19.36 -28.66
N PHE A 447 -0.26 -18.52 -29.44
CA PHE A 447 -0.86 -17.90 -30.63
C PHE A 447 -1.25 -18.90 -31.72
N ASP A 448 -0.42 -19.92 -31.97
CA ASP A 448 -0.72 -20.99 -32.94
C ASP A 448 -1.84 -21.92 -32.43
N GLU A 449 -1.86 -22.22 -31.13
CA GLU A 449 -2.94 -22.98 -30.48
C GLU A 449 -4.27 -22.19 -30.49
N MET A 450 -4.26 -20.91 -30.13
CA MET A 450 -5.42 -20.02 -30.18
C MET A 450 -5.94 -19.83 -31.61
N LEU A 451 -5.05 -19.73 -32.61
CA LEU A 451 -5.46 -19.64 -34.02
C LEU A 451 -6.11 -20.95 -34.49
N SER A 452 -5.57 -22.09 -34.06
CA SER A 452 -6.13 -23.42 -34.32
C SER A 452 -7.50 -23.60 -33.64
N GLU A 453 -7.64 -23.24 -32.36
CA GLU A 453 -8.92 -23.25 -31.65
C GLU A 453 -9.95 -22.31 -32.29
N HIS A 454 -9.54 -21.11 -32.71
CA HIS A 454 -10.42 -20.17 -33.40
C HIS A 454 -10.90 -20.73 -34.75
N GLN A 455 -10.04 -21.42 -35.51
CA GLN A 455 -10.42 -22.11 -36.75
C GLN A 455 -11.40 -23.27 -36.48
N LEU A 456 -11.18 -24.05 -35.42
CA LEU A 456 -12.10 -25.12 -34.99
C LEU A 456 -13.47 -24.55 -34.56
N LEU A 457 -13.48 -23.45 -33.81
CA LEU A 457 -14.69 -22.73 -33.41
C LEU A 457 -15.48 -22.21 -34.62
N LEU A 458 -14.80 -21.62 -35.61
CA LEU A 458 -15.45 -21.17 -36.84
C LEU A 458 -16.07 -22.33 -37.64
N ALA A 459 -15.41 -23.49 -37.68
CA ALA A 459 -15.94 -24.68 -38.31
C ALA A 459 -17.20 -25.20 -37.57
N ALA A 460 -17.16 -25.28 -36.24
CA ALA A 460 -18.29 -25.70 -35.41
C ALA A 460 -19.49 -24.75 -35.50
N VAL A 461 -19.25 -23.43 -35.56
CA VAL A 461 -20.30 -22.43 -35.83
C VAL A 461 -20.91 -22.64 -37.22
N GLY A 462 -20.08 -22.95 -38.22
CA GLY A 462 -20.52 -23.29 -39.57
C GLY A 462 -21.44 -24.52 -39.62
N GLU A 463 -21.05 -25.59 -38.93
CA GLU A 463 -21.86 -26.82 -38.81
C GLU A 463 -23.19 -26.56 -38.09
N THR A 464 -23.14 -25.86 -36.96
CA THR A 464 -24.33 -25.51 -36.17
C THR A 464 -25.31 -24.66 -36.98
N ARG A 465 -24.80 -23.67 -37.73
CA ARG A 465 -25.62 -22.86 -38.63
C ARG A 465 -26.27 -23.69 -39.74
N ASN A 466 -25.54 -24.66 -40.30
CA ASN A 466 -26.07 -25.55 -41.34
C ASN A 466 -27.14 -26.49 -40.79
N ALA A 467 -26.93 -27.05 -39.59
CA ALA A 467 -27.93 -27.87 -38.90
C ALA A 467 -29.20 -27.07 -38.61
N LEU A 468 -29.07 -25.85 -38.07
CA LEU A 468 -30.20 -24.94 -37.83
C LEU A 468 -30.95 -24.62 -39.13
N LYS A 469 -30.23 -24.40 -40.24
CA LYS A 469 -30.84 -24.16 -41.55
C LYS A 469 -31.62 -25.38 -42.06
N GLN A 470 -31.10 -26.59 -41.84
CA GLN A 470 -31.80 -27.84 -42.20
C GLN A 470 -33.06 -28.04 -41.35
N GLU A 471 -33.00 -27.79 -40.04
CA GLU A 471 -34.18 -27.87 -39.16
C GLU A 471 -35.24 -26.83 -39.54
N LEU A 472 -34.83 -25.59 -39.81
CA LEU A 472 -35.74 -24.54 -40.29
C LEU A 472 -36.37 -24.90 -41.64
N MET A 473 -35.60 -25.48 -42.57
CA MET A 473 -36.14 -25.98 -43.84
C MET A 473 -37.11 -27.14 -43.65
N ALA A 474 -36.85 -28.05 -42.71
CA ALA A 474 -37.76 -29.14 -42.39
C ALA A 474 -39.06 -28.63 -41.74
N ALA A 475 -38.96 -27.62 -40.85
CA ALA A 475 -40.12 -26.98 -40.23
C ALA A 475 -40.96 -26.18 -41.23
N LEU A 476 -40.31 -25.53 -42.22
CA LEU A 476 -40.99 -24.77 -43.27
C LEU A 476 -41.51 -25.63 -44.42
N GLY A 477 -40.94 -26.82 -44.64
CA GLY A 477 -41.36 -27.78 -45.68
C GLY A 477 -42.37 -28.83 -45.22
N GLY A 478 -42.76 -28.80 -43.94
CA GLY A 478 -43.67 -29.78 -43.32
C GLY A 478 -45.16 -29.45 -43.38
N THR A 479 -45.57 -28.40 -44.10
CA THR A 479 -46.98 -28.05 -44.29
C THR A 479 -47.28 -27.90 -45.78
N ASP A 480 -47.38 -29.02 -46.50
CA ASP A 480 -48.24 -29.17 -47.66
C ASP A 480 -48.48 -30.67 -47.90
N GLY A 481 -49.55 -31.17 -47.29
CA GLY A 481 -50.01 -32.55 -47.36
C GLY A 481 -51.43 -32.67 -46.82
N VAL A 482 -52.38 -32.12 -47.58
CA VAL A 482 -53.77 -32.61 -47.67
C VAL A 482 -53.84 -33.53 -48.89
#